data_AF-A0A0C3K5G6-F1
#
_entry.id   AF-A0A0C3K5G6-F1
#
_cell.length_a   1.000
_cell.length_b   1.000
_cell.length_c   1.000
_cell.angle_alpha   90.00
_cell.angle_beta   90.00
_cell.angle_gamma   90.00
#
_symmetry.space_group_name_H-M   'P 1'
#
loop_
_entity.id
_entity.type
_entity.pdbx_description
1 polymer ?
#
loop_
_entity_poly.entity_id
_entity_poly.type
_entity_poly.pdbx_seq_one_letter_code
_entity_poly.pdbx_strand_id
1 'polypeptide(L)' 'VRLVYLPPYSPDFNPIELAFSSIKAHLREKSTEVQLVLSGKKSDVVPALLLLHEAVYSVTSEKAYSWFRHCGYV' A
#
# COMPACT_ATOMS: atom_id res chain seq x y z
N VAL A 1 -20.46 -12.42 9.20
CA VAL A 1 -19.37 -12.13 8.25
C VAL A 1 -19.59 -12.98 7.01
N ARG A 2 -19.50 -12.41 5.80
CA ARG A 2 -19.55 -13.17 4.54
C ARG A 2 -18.13 -13.33 4.02
N LEU A 3 -17.74 -14.56 3.69
CA LEU A 3 -16.46 -14.83 3.04
C LEU A 3 -16.64 -14.78 1.52
N VAL A 4 -15.69 -14.15 0.84
CA VAL A 4 -15.58 -14.14 -0.63
C VAL A 4 -14.29 -14.85 -0.98
N TYR A 5 -14.41 -16.02 -1.61
CA TYR A 5 -13.26 -16.82 -2.01
C TYR A 5 -12.75 -16.36 -3.38
N LEU A 6 -11.42 -16.31 -3.52
CA LEU A 6 -10.75 -16.00 -4.78
C LEU A 6 -10.22 -17.28 -5.41
N PRO A 7 -10.22 -17.41 -6.76
CA PRO A 7 -9.47 -18.47 -7.41
C PRO A 7 -7.97 -18.33 -7.11
N PRO A 8 -7.20 -19.44 -7.15
CA PRO A 8 -5.75 -19.40 -6.99
C PRO A 8 -5.10 -18.41 -7.95
N TYR A 9 -4.04 -17.72 -7.49
CA TYR A 9 -3.23 -16.77 -8.29
C TYR A 9 -4.06 -15.72 -9.03
N SER A 10 -5.15 -15.23 -8.42
CA SER A 10 -6.00 -14.19 -9.00
C SER A 10 -5.83 -12.83 -8.29
N PRO A 11 -4.64 -12.20 -8.35
CA PRO A 11 -4.40 -10.91 -7.70
C PRO A 11 -5.29 -9.80 -8.29
N ASP A 12 -5.74 -9.95 -9.54
CA ASP A 12 -6.64 -9.01 -10.22
C ASP A 12 -8.00 -8.86 -9.52
N PHE A 13 -8.40 -9.87 -8.74
CA PHE A 13 -9.61 -9.83 -7.92
C PHE A 13 -9.34 -9.40 -6.47
N ASN A 14 -8.12 -9.01 -6.10
CA ASN A 14 -7.81 -8.63 -4.72
C ASN A 14 -7.45 -7.14 -4.60
N PRO A 15 -8.36 -6.26 -4.13
CA PRO A 15 -8.16 -4.82 -4.12
C PRO A 15 -6.96 -4.34 -3.30
N ILE A 16 -6.51 -5.15 -2.31
CA ILE A 16 -5.33 -4.81 -1.51
C ILE A 16 -4.04 -4.80 -2.34
N GLU A 17 -3.98 -5.55 -3.45
CA GLU A 17 -2.81 -5.56 -4.34
C GLU A 17 -2.62 -4.21 -5.03
N LEU A 18 -3.73 -3.55 -5.40
CA LEU A 18 -3.73 -2.19 -5.95
C LEU A 18 -3.31 -1.16 -4.88
N ALA A 19 -3.79 -1.34 -3.65
CA ALA A 19 -3.37 -0.50 -2.51
C ALA A 19 -1.87 -0.63 -2.23
N PHE A 20 -1.32 -1.85 -2.15
CA PHE A 20 0.11 -2.07 -1.98
C PHE A 20 0.92 -1.53 -3.14
N SER A 21 0.42 -1.63 -4.37
CA SER A 21 1.09 -1.05 -5.54
C SER A 21 1.16 0.48 -5.43
N SER A 22 0.07 1.14 -5.01
CA SER A 22 0.05 2.60 -4.76
C SER A 22 1.00 3.00 -3.62
N ILE A 23 0.99 2.27 -2.50
CA ILE A 23 1.86 2.54 -1.34
C ILE A 23 3.33 2.38 -1.74
N LYS A 24 3.67 1.31 -2.46
CA LYS A 24 5.04 1.09 -2.96
C LYS A 24 5.46 2.18 -3.94
N ALA A 25 4.55 2.66 -4.80
CA ALA A 25 4.85 3.77 -5.70
C ALA A 25 5.19 5.05 -4.90
N HIS A 26 4.37 5.40 -3.91
CA HIS A 26 4.63 6.55 -3.04
C HIS A 26 5.97 6.44 -2.30
N LEU A 27 6.31 5.26 -1.78
CA LEU A 27 7.60 5.04 -1.12
C LEU A 27 8.79 5.11 -2.09
N ARG A 28 8.61 4.74 -3.36
CA ARG A 28 9.67 4.86 -4.39
C ARG A 28 9.93 6.31 -4.76
N GLU A 29 8.90 7.17 -4.75
CA GLU A 29 9.07 8.62 -4.92
C GLU A 29 9.95 9.21 -3.80
N LYS A 30 9.93 8.59 -2.61
CA LYS A 30 10.75 8.94 -1.43
C LYS A 30 11.95 8.02 -1.22
N SER A 31 12.53 7.54 -2.31
CA SER A 31 13.58 6.53 -2.28
C SER A 31 14.80 6.95 -1.44
N THR A 32 15.15 8.24 -1.41
CA THR A 32 16.29 8.74 -0.63
C THR A 32 16.02 8.60 0.87
N GLU A 33 14.86 9.04 1.35
CA GLU A 33 14.45 8.93 2.75
C GLU A 33 14.31 7.47 3.18
N VAL A 34 13.74 6.63 2.31
CA VAL A 34 13.66 5.18 2.54
C VAL A 34 15.06 4.58 2.65
N GLN A 35 16.01 4.94 1.78
CA GLN A 35 17.38 4.45 1.86
C GLN A 35 18.10 4.91 3.14
N LEU A 36 17.89 6.15 3.58
CA LEU A 36 18.44 6.65 4.85
C LEU A 36 17.90 5.85 6.04
N VAL A 37 16.59 5.58 6.08
CA VAL A 37 15.97 4.77 7.13
C VAL A 37 16.50 3.33 7.13
N LEU A 38 16.70 2.74 5.94
CA LEU A 38 17.18 1.36 5.81
C LEU A 38 18.69 1.20 6.06
N SER A 39 19.50 2.21 5.78
CA SER A 39 20.97 2.18 5.94
C SER A 39 21.48 2.73 7.28
N GLY A 40 20.63 3.42 8.04
CA GLY A 40 20.97 4.00 9.33
C GLY A 40 21.32 2.96 10.42
N LYS A 41 22.11 3.37 11.42
CA LYS A 41 22.38 2.58 12.64
C LYS A 41 21.04 2.30 13.36
N LYS A 42 20.74 1.01 13.60
CA LYS A 42 19.63 0.49 14.43
C LYS A 42 18.52 1.51 14.74
N SER A 43 17.56 1.55 13.81
CA SER A 43 16.13 1.78 14.10
C SER A 43 15.79 3.11 14.77
N ASP A 44 16.01 4.23 14.08
CA ASP A 44 15.15 5.38 14.36
C ASP A 44 13.75 5.03 13.82
N VAL A 45 12.89 4.56 14.73
CA VAL A 45 11.55 4.10 14.39
C VAL A 45 10.66 5.26 13.95
N VAL A 46 10.97 6.48 14.38
CA VAL A 46 10.13 7.65 14.13
C VAL A 46 10.12 8.01 12.64
N PRO A 47 11.26 8.18 11.93
CA PRO A 47 11.25 8.42 10.49
C PRO A 47 10.57 7.31 9.68
N ALA A 48 10.79 6.05 10.04
CA ALA A 48 10.15 4.92 9.39
C ALA A 48 8.62 4.97 9.52
N LEU A 49 8.13 5.25 10.73
CA LEU A 49 6.70 5.38 11.00
C LEU A 49 6.07 6.57 10.27
N LEU A 50 6.76 7.71 10.16
CA LEU A 50 6.28 8.87 9.41
C LEU A 50 6.15 8.58 7.91
N LEU A 51 7.17 7.94 7.30
CA LEU A 51 7.12 7.55 5.89
C LEU A 51 5.98 6.55 5.61
N LEU A 52 5.83 5.55 6.48
CA LEU A 52 4.76 4.56 6.36
C LEU A 52 3.38 5.19 6.58
N HIS A 53 3.24 6.07 7.57
CA HIS A 53 2.00 6.79 7.83
C HIS A 53 1.58 7.56 6.57
N GLU A 54 2.47 8.38 6.02
CA GLU A 54 2.14 9.16 4.82
C GLU A 54 1.82 8.26 3.61
N ALA A 55 2.57 7.18 3.40
CA ALA A 55 2.31 6.25 2.31
C ALA A 55 0.95 5.54 2.46
N VAL A 56 0.60 5.07 3.66
CA VAL A 56 -0.68 4.42 3.93
C VAL A 56 -1.83 5.41 3.77
N TYR A 57 -1.72 6.62 4.31
CA TYR A 57 -2.76 7.65 4.19
C TYR A 57 -2.82 8.31 2.80
N SER A 58 -1.87 8.02 1.90
CA SER A 58 -2.00 8.35 0.47
C SER A 58 -3.09 7.53 -0.25
N VAL A 59 -3.59 6.47 0.38
CA VAL A 59 -4.73 5.67 -0.08
C VAL A 59 -6.03 6.36 0.36
N THR A 60 -6.62 7.13 -0.55
CA THR A 60 -7.88 7.84 -0.29
C THR A 60 -9.10 6.93 -0.47
N SER A 61 -10.25 7.38 0.03
CA SER A 61 -11.56 6.72 -0.19
C SER A 61 -11.88 6.54 -1.67
N GLU A 62 -11.55 7.51 -2.50
CA GLU A 62 -11.84 7.51 -3.94
C GLU A 62 -10.98 6.47 -4.66
N LYS A 63 -9.70 6.36 -4.29
CA LYS A 63 -8.82 5.28 -4.77
C LYS A 63 -9.35 3.92 -4.38
N ALA A 64 -9.67 3.73 -3.09
CA ALA A 64 -10.20 2.47 -2.59
C ALA A 64 -11.46 2.06 -3.34
N TYR A 65 -12.45 2.96 -3.46
CA TYR A 65 -13.67 2.71 -4.21
C TYR A 65 -13.39 2.31 -5.67
N SER A 66 -12.49 3.02 -6.34
CA SER A 66 -12.13 2.74 -7.74
C SER A 66 -11.47 1.37 -7.89
N TRP A 67 -10.68 0.92 -6.92
CA TRP A 67 -10.06 -0.42 -6.91
C TRP A 67 -11.06 -1.53 -6.66
N PHE A 68 -12.00 -1.34 -5.72
CA PHE A 68 -13.09 -2.30 -5.53
C PHE A 68 -13.95 -2.44 -6.80
N ARG A 69 -14.25 -1.33 -7.48
CA ARG A 69 -14.91 -1.32 -8.79
C ARG A 69 -14.08 -2.04 -9.86
N HIS A 70 -12.77 -1.78 -9.91
CA HIS A 70 -11.86 -2.45 -10.85
C HIS A 70 -11.83 -3.98 -10.66
N CYS A 71 -11.88 -4.45 -9.42
CA CYS A 71 -11.94 -5.88 -9.09
C CYS A 71 -13.35 -6.49 -9.23
N GLY A 72 -14.38 -5.70 -9.58
CA GLY A 72 -15.74 -6.19 -9.82
C GLY A 72 -16.63 -6.35 -8.57
N TYR A 73 -16.32 -5.66 -7.47
CA TYR A 73 -17.10 -5.73 -6.23
C TYR A 73 -18.17 -4.65 -6.08
N VAL A 74 -18.09 -3.60 -6.90
CA VAL A 74 -19.03 -2.47 -6.97
C VAL A 74 -19.32 -2.18 -8.44
#